data_AF-A0A836G240-F1
#
_entry.id   AF-A0A836G240-F1
#
_cell.length_a   1.000
_cell.length_b   1.000
_cell.length_c   1.000
_cell.angle_alpha   90.00
_cell.angle_beta   90.00
_cell.angle_gamma   90.00
#
_symmetry.space_group_name_H-M   'P 1'
#
loop_
_entity.id
_entity.type
_entity.pdbx_description
1 polymer ?
#
loop_
_entity_poly.entity_id
_entity_poly.type
_entity_poly.pdbx_seq_one_letter_code
_entity_poly.pdbx_strand_id
1 'polypeptide(L)' 'MPNIINDIKLDFKDVLLRPKRSTLKSRSDVDLFREITFRNSKQTYRGIPVMASNMDTIGTFEMAKALSKVK' A
#
# COMPACT_ATOMS: atom_id res chain seq x y z
N MET A 1 -13.42 8.41 -30.75
CA MET A 1 -13.23 6.94 -30.81
C MET A 1 -12.80 6.45 -29.44
N PRO A 2 -13.38 5.37 -28.90
CA PRO A 2 -12.92 4.80 -27.63
C PRO A 2 -11.48 4.28 -27.78
N ASN A 3 -10.66 4.50 -26.75
CA ASN A 3 -9.33 3.92 -26.68
C ASN A 3 -9.46 2.48 -26.15
N ILE A 4 -9.12 1.50 -26.99
CA ILE A 4 -9.18 0.07 -26.67
C ILE A 4 -7.77 -0.41 -26.35
N ILE A 5 -7.57 -0.92 -25.14
CA ILE A 5 -6.29 -1.48 -24.69
C ILE A 5 -6.38 -3.01 -24.77
N ASN A 6 -5.67 -3.62 -25.72
CA ASN A 6 -5.74 -5.06 -26.00
C ASN A 6 -4.76 -5.91 -25.15
N ASP A 7 -3.93 -5.29 -24.32
CA ASP A 7 -2.94 -6.01 -23.53
C ASP A 7 -3.57 -6.84 -22.41
N ILE A 8 -2.96 -7.99 -22.12
CA ILE A 8 -3.30 -8.86 -20.99
C ILE A 8 -3.15 -8.07 -19.68
N LYS A 9 -4.17 -8.15 -18.82
CA LYS A 9 -4.15 -7.60 -17.46
C LYS A 9 -4.00 -8.75 -16.48
N LEU A 10 -3.00 -8.64 -15.59
CA LEU A 10 -2.72 -9.63 -14.56
C LEU A 10 -3.28 -9.17 -13.22
N ASP A 11 -3.83 -10.11 -12.46
CA ASP A 11 -4.27 -9.92 -11.08
C ASP A 11 -3.22 -10.47 -10.10
N PHE A 12 -3.35 -10.20 -8.80
CA PHE A 12 -2.41 -10.66 -7.78
C PHE A 12 -2.28 -12.19 -7.71
N LYS A 13 -3.33 -12.93 -8.08
CA LYS A 13 -3.31 -14.40 -8.15
C LYS A 13 -2.46 -14.95 -9.31
N ASP A 14 -2.20 -14.13 -10.33
CA ASP A 14 -1.48 -14.55 -11.53
C ASP A 14 0.05 -14.37 -11.39
N VAL A 15 0.51 -13.84 -10.25
CA VAL A 15 1.92 -13.53 -9.98
C VAL A 15 2.43 -14.21 -8.71
N LEU A 16 3.70 -14.60 -8.72
CA LEU A 16 4.38 -15.20 -7.58
C LEU A 16 5.68 -14.45 -7.27
N LEU A 17 6.04 -14.37 -5.99
CA LEU A 17 7.35 -13.88 -5.57
C LEU A 17 8.39 -14.97 -5.78
N ARG A 18 9.41 -14.70 -6.61
CA ARG A 18 10.58 -15.56 -6.73
C ARG A 18 11.48 -15.34 -5.51
N PRO A 19 11.71 -16.35 -4.65
CA PRO A 19 12.56 -16.18 -3.48
C PRO A 19 14.01 -15.84 -3.88
N LYS A 20 14.64 -14.96 -3.10
CA LYS A 20 16.07 -14.64 -3.16
C LYS A 20 16.63 -14.74 -1.74
N ARG A 21 17.91 -15.11 -1.62
CA ARG A 21 18.59 -15.17 -0.32
C ARG A 21 18.47 -13.82 0.39
N SER A 22 17.89 -13.83 1.60
CA SER A 22 17.79 -12.66 2.46
C SER A 22 19.16 -12.32 3.07
N THR A 23 19.44 -11.03 3.21
CA THR A 23 20.56 -10.50 4.01
C THR A 23 20.14 -10.15 5.44
N LEU A 24 18.84 -10.08 5.71
CA LEU A 24 18.28 -9.78 7.03
C LEU A 24 18.29 -11.03 7.91
N LYS A 25 18.60 -10.86 9.19
CA LYS A 25 18.67 -11.94 10.18
C LYS A 25 17.31 -12.22 10.83
N SER A 26 16.47 -11.20 10.99
CA SER A 26 15.14 -11.32 11.57
C SER A 26 14.09 -10.56 10.76
N ARG A 27 12.84 -11.03 10.83
CA ARG A 27 11.66 -10.32 10.30
C ARG A 27 11.41 -8.96 10.98
N SER A 28 11.88 -8.79 12.21
CA SER A 28 11.80 -7.53 12.96
C SER A 28 12.67 -6.43 12.34
N ASP A 29 13.68 -6.80 11.56
CA ASP A 29 14.65 -5.87 10.98
C ASP A 29 14.14 -5.27 9.65
N VAL A 30 12.93 -5.65 9.22
CA VAL A 30 12.31 -5.15 8.00
C VAL A 30 11.70 -3.79 8.24
N ASP A 31 12.19 -2.77 7.53
CA ASP A 31 11.57 -1.44 7.52
C ASP A 31 10.35 -1.42 6.58
N LEU A 32 9.18 -1.16 7.17
CA LEU A 32 7.91 -1.03 6.47
C LEU A 32 7.53 0.42 6.16
N PHE A 33 8.25 1.41 6.69
CA PHE A 33 7.93 2.83 6.44
C PHE A 33 8.21 3.20 4.99
N ARG A 34 7.24 3.88 4.37
CA ARG A 34 7.33 4.39 3.00
C ARG A 34 6.90 5.85 2.98
N GLU A 35 7.53 6.61 2.10
CA GLU A 35 7.09 7.96 1.76
C GLU A 35 6.15 7.91 0.58
N ILE A 36 4.98 8.52 0.73
CA ILE A 36 3.92 8.59 -0.27
C ILE A 36 3.60 10.06 -0.50
N THR A 37 3.82 10.54 -1.72
CA THR A 37 3.45 11.90 -2.12
C THR A 37 2.09 11.88 -2.79
N PHE A 38 1.12 12.57 -2.22
CA PHE A 38 -0.23 12.62 -2.77
C PHE A 38 -0.26 13.46 -4.06
N ARG A 39 -0.78 12.86 -5.14
CA ARG A 39 -0.81 13.48 -6.48
C ARG A 39 -1.44 14.88 -6.49
N ASN A 40 -2.55 15.04 -5.78
CA ASN A 40 -3.40 16.24 -5.85
C ASN A 40 -2.96 17.32 -4.84
N SER A 41 -2.74 16.96 -3.57
CA SER A 41 -2.38 17.93 -2.53
C SER A 41 -0.88 18.25 -2.46
N LYS A 42 -0.03 17.45 -3.11
CA LYS A 42 1.45 17.49 -3.00
C LYS A 42 2.01 17.28 -1.60
N GLN A 43 1.16 16.93 -0.62
CA GLN A 43 1.60 16.59 0.71
C GLN A 43 2.32 15.24 0.70
N THR A 44 3.33 15.12 1.57
CA THR A 44 4.08 13.88 1.77
C THR A 44 3.64 13.22 3.07
N TYR A 45 3.35 11.93 3.01
CA TYR A 45 3.07 11.08 4.16
C TYR A 45 4.16 10.04 4.31
N ARG A 46 4.67 9.87 5.53
CA ARG A 46 5.59 8.77 5.89
C ARG A 46 4.87 7.83 6.87
N GLY A 47 4.85 6.54 6.55
CA GLY A 47 4.23 5.52 7.39
C GLY A 47 4.15 4.17 6.70
N ILE A 48 3.47 3.20 7.32
CA ILE A 48 3.21 1.90 6.71
C ILE A 48 2.26 2.09 5.51
N PRO A 49 2.51 1.50 4.33
CA PRO A 49 1.72 1.71 3.11
C PRO A 49 0.39 0.94 3.12
N VAL A 50 -0.42 1.17 4.15
CA VAL A 50 -1.77 0.61 4.32
C VAL A 50 -2.72 1.74 4.69
N MET A 51 -3.82 1.85 3.96
CA MET A 51 -4.82 2.92 4.12
C MET A 51 -6.22 2.33 4.18
N ALA A 52 -7.11 2.95 4.97
CA ALA A 52 -8.52 2.61 4.94
C ALA A 52 -9.16 3.08 3.62
N SER A 53 -10.06 2.27 3.07
CA SER A 53 -10.87 2.67 1.91
C SER A 53 -11.86 3.77 2.29
N ASN A 54 -12.15 4.66 1.35
CA ASN A 54 -13.18 5.69 1.49
C ASN A 54 -14.58 5.08 1.25
N MET A 55 -15.06 4.31 2.22
CA MET A 55 -16.35 3.62 2.21
C MET A 55 -17.03 3.79 3.57
N ASP A 56 -18.37 3.87 3.57
CA ASP A 56 -19.19 4.27 4.72
C ASP A 56 -18.89 3.47 6.01
N THR A 57 -18.63 2.17 5.90
CA THR A 57 -18.39 1.28 7.05
C THR A 57 -16.91 1.05 7.37
N ILE A 58 -15.99 1.53 6.52
CA ILE A 58 -14.53 1.30 6.66
C ILE A 58 -13.82 2.58 7.12
N GLY A 59 -14.11 3.72 6.50
CA GLY A 59 -13.43 5.00 6.71
C GLY A 59 -13.88 5.77 7.97
N THR A 60 -14.13 5.09 9.08
CA THR A 60 -14.66 5.72 10.31
C THR A 60 -13.57 6.43 11.13
N PHE A 61 -13.97 7.34 12.03
CA PHE A 61 -13.03 8.00 12.94
C PHE A 61 -12.32 7.01 13.88
N GLU A 62 -12.98 5.91 14.25
CA GLU A 62 -12.37 4.84 15.05
C GLU A 62 -11.26 4.13 14.27
N MET A 63 -11.50 3.84 12.99
CA MET A 63 -10.47 3.29 12.09
C MET A 63 -9.29 4.25 11.95
N ALA A 64 -9.56 5.54 11.79
CA ALA A 64 -8.50 6.56 11.72
C ALA A 64 -7.63 6.58 12.99
N LYS A 65 -8.25 6.53 14.19
CA LYS A 65 -7.53 6.44 15.48
C LYS A 65 -6.73 5.15 15.62
N ALA A 66 -7.24 4.03 15.09
CA ALA A 66 -6.55 2.75 15.15
C ALA A 66 -5.32 2.73 14.25
N LEU A 67 -5.47 3.18 13.00
CA LEU A 67 -4.37 3.25 12.02
C LEU A 67 -3.30 4.29 12.38
N SER A 68 -3.67 5.37 13.07
CA SER A 68 -2.71 6.41 13.48
C SER A 68 -1.77 5.99 14.60
N LYS A 69 -1.96 4.82 15.23
CA LYS A 69 -1.09 4.34 16.33
C LYS A 69 0.31 3.95 15.87
N VAL A 70 0.45 3.62 14.59
CA VAL A 70 1.71 3.14 13.98
C VAL A 70 2.25 4.16 12.98
N LYS A 71 1.85 5.43 13.15
CA LYS A 71 2.25 6.56 12.31
C LYS A 71 3.57 7.16 12.78
#